data_AF-A0A915ETJ0-F1
#
_entry.id   AF-A0A915ETJ0-F1
#
_cell.length_a   1.000
_cell.length_b   1.000
_cell.length_c   1.000
_cell.angle_alpha   90.00
_cell.angle_beta   90.00
_cell.angle_gamma   90.00
#
_symmetry.space_group_name_H-M   'P 1'
#
loop_
_entity.id
_entity.type
_entity.pdbx_description
1 polymer ?
#
loop_
_entity_poly.entity_id
_entity_poly.type
_entity_poly.pdbx_seq_one_letter_code
_entity_poly.pdbx_strand_id
1 'polypeptide(L)'
;MLRLWLLVVACLETGFLNAFEADVDIKHRCVMRDICGTDGDLHQNCFYDGPPVPVSFRQDQLYKELCPQLFADSVNTPVVCCNHAQFELLQQQMTVPQQLLSRCPSCYSNFVNFWCQFTCSPMQYNFLNVVEMKNDSNAIYDDEGYISRIEYYVNKTYALELFESCKNVRTTTGDYVLNLLCGTSVENCTPERLFKYLGTYNKAIHVPFTIDVVLTETNFTVGKRSMKPMNTTTYKCNSSSDVSDKACSCLDCLSSCTASAPFPIIFEDNCKMAMMECSTAMGIIAIGVLAGTIMITIVLHYVLQRMKLEEKLVFWCGNYGKFVAENSKFVFLVGLVPAIFASLGMYSLKLTTDPDFFNKYLTPFYRTEQFMIVPREQSMYEREDPNNFLRTIDVLSLTTSSDATGNVSLNDICFKPLHPENNNCFVLSVFNYFQNNISNLNLVEDSSFSTHDYLDHLMDCTSNPYTMSSKLKLHCLGDFGAPVQPYIVLGDFDLKNMKYESAHGLVITLLINNYVEPEENEKALAWEDKYIKFMRAVHNPNYTISFMAERSLQDEIKDKVLQTH
;
A
#
# COMPACT_ATOMS: atom_id res chain seq x y z
N MET A 1 65.78 -73.74 5.19
CA MET A 1 66.09 -72.29 5.17
C MET A 1 65.47 -71.53 3.98
N LEU A 2 64.38 -72.01 3.36
CA LEU A 2 63.64 -71.24 2.33
C LEU A 2 62.16 -70.99 2.70
N ARG A 3 61.63 -71.65 3.74
CA ARG A 3 60.27 -71.44 4.26
C ARG A 3 60.16 -70.44 5.40
N LEU A 4 61.28 -70.06 6.03
CA LEU A 4 61.30 -69.03 7.09
C LEU A 4 61.37 -67.61 6.49
N TRP A 5 61.93 -67.45 5.30
CA TRP A 5 62.02 -66.16 4.60
C TRP A 5 60.69 -65.71 3.96
N LEU A 6 59.85 -66.65 3.52
CA LEU A 6 58.54 -66.35 2.93
C LEU A 6 57.49 -65.91 3.97
N LEU A 7 57.64 -66.31 5.24
CA LEU A 7 56.75 -65.88 6.32
C LEU A 7 57.10 -64.50 6.88
N VAL A 8 58.37 -64.07 6.79
CA VAL A 8 58.77 -62.72 7.24
C VAL A 8 58.41 -61.64 6.21
N VAL A 9 58.41 -61.96 4.91
CA VAL A 9 58.00 -61.00 3.87
C VAL A 9 56.47 -60.82 3.80
N ALA A 10 55.68 -61.84 4.12
CA ALA A 10 54.21 -61.74 4.15
C ALA A 10 53.65 -60.95 5.35
N CYS A 11 54.43 -60.80 6.44
CA CYS A 11 54.03 -60.02 7.61
C CYS A 11 54.42 -58.53 7.55
N LEU A 12 55.24 -58.11 6.56
CA LEU A 12 55.67 -56.72 6.41
C LEU A 12 54.72 -55.86 5.55
N GLU A 13 53.73 -56.45 4.88
CA GLU A 13 52.68 -55.71 4.15
C GLU A 13 51.31 -55.66 4.85
N THR A 14 51.14 -56.27 6.02
CA THR A 14 49.83 -56.29 6.74
C THR A 14 49.88 -55.69 8.15
N GLY A 15 50.90 -54.87 8.43
CA GLY A 15 51.18 -54.30 9.75
C GLY A 15 51.25 -52.78 9.81
N PHE A 16 50.40 -52.05 9.08
CA PHE A 16 50.03 -50.69 9.46
C PHE A 16 48.60 -50.71 9.97
N LEU A 17 48.51 -50.71 11.30
CA LEU A 17 47.31 -50.37 12.06
C LEU A 17 46.69 -49.10 11.49
N ASN A 18 45.45 -49.24 11.05
CA ASN A 18 44.35 -48.29 11.14
C ASN A 18 44.68 -46.99 11.89
N ALA A 19 45.19 -46.02 11.16
CA ALA A 19 44.60 -44.69 11.20
C ALA A 19 43.93 -44.50 9.84
N PHE A 20 42.77 -45.13 9.65
CA PHE A 20 41.76 -44.51 8.82
C PHE A 20 41.34 -43.27 9.63
N GLU A 21 42.10 -42.18 9.49
CA GLU A 21 41.46 -40.88 9.48
C GLU A 21 40.38 -41.03 8.43
N ALA A 22 39.13 -41.13 8.89
CA ALA A 22 38.01 -40.88 8.03
C ALA A 22 38.26 -39.46 7.51
N ASP A 23 38.80 -39.37 6.31
CA ASP A 23 38.73 -38.18 5.49
C ASP A 23 37.24 -38.04 5.17
N VAL A 24 36.50 -37.55 6.17
CA VAL A 24 35.16 -37.02 6.01
C VAL A 24 35.36 -35.93 4.98
N ASP A 25 34.96 -36.24 3.75
CA ASP A 25 34.99 -35.33 2.61
C ASP A 25 34.61 -33.93 3.13
N ILE A 26 35.60 -33.03 3.17
CA ILE A 26 35.53 -31.67 3.76
C ILE A 26 34.34 -30.87 3.19
N LYS A 27 33.71 -31.38 2.13
CA LYS A 27 32.53 -30.86 1.45
C LYS A 27 31.23 -30.90 2.27
N HIS A 28 31.06 -31.82 3.22
CA HIS A 28 29.78 -32.01 3.93
C HIS A 28 29.92 -31.88 5.45
N ARG A 29 30.04 -30.64 5.93
CA ARG A 29 30.17 -30.31 7.35
C ARG A 29 29.24 -29.17 7.74
N CYS A 30 28.69 -29.25 8.93
CA CYS A 30 27.78 -28.26 9.50
C CYS A 30 28.53 -27.21 10.32
N VAL A 31 27.87 -26.08 10.58
CA VAL A 31 28.38 -25.03 11.48
C VAL A 31 27.45 -24.81 12.66
N MET A 32 26.16 -25.05 12.47
CA MET A 32 25.15 -24.89 13.48
C MET A 32 24.08 -25.98 13.39
N ARG A 33 23.56 -26.37 14.55
CA ARG A 33 22.51 -27.37 14.70
C ARG A 33 21.90 -27.23 16.08
N ASP A 34 20.61 -27.53 16.20
CA ASP A 34 19.84 -27.39 17.45
C ASP A 34 19.70 -25.93 17.93
N ILE A 35 18.86 -25.72 18.94
CA ILE A 35 18.51 -24.41 19.51
C ILE A 35 19.06 -24.38 20.93
N CYS A 36 19.88 -23.37 21.24
CA CYS A 36 20.55 -23.22 22.54
C CYS A 36 20.30 -21.87 23.21
N GLY A 37 19.68 -20.91 22.51
CA GLY A 37 19.32 -19.60 23.07
C GLY A 37 17.85 -19.27 22.86
N THR A 38 17.28 -18.54 23.82
CA THR A 38 15.93 -17.94 23.71
C THR A 38 15.89 -16.52 24.26
N ASP A 39 15.48 -15.55 23.44
CA ASP A 39 15.16 -14.18 23.84
C ASP A 39 13.69 -13.87 23.51
N GLY A 40 12.80 -14.15 24.47
CA GLY A 40 11.35 -14.13 24.23
C GLY A 40 10.95 -15.20 23.21
N ASP A 41 10.33 -14.78 22.10
CA ASP A 41 9.94 -15.66 20.98
C ASP A 41 11.07 -15.89 19.96
N LEU A 42 12.25 -15.29 20.19
CA LEU A 42 13.41 -15.43 19.29
C LEU A 42 14.29 -16.58 19.75
N HIS A 43 14.63 -17.47 18.82
CA HIS A 43 15.43 -18.66 19.07
C HIS A 43 16.80 -18.57 18.39
N GLN A 44 17.87 -18.84 19.12
CA GLN A 44 19.24 -18.83 18.60
C GLN A 44 19.84 -20.23 18.51
N ASN A 45 20.63 -20.45 17.45
CA ASN A 45 21.20 -21.76 17.11
C ASN A 45 22.45 -22.08 17.95
N CYS A 46 22.68 -23.37 18.20
CA CYS A 46 23.92 -23.86 18.81
C CYS A 46 25.04 -23.98 17.77
N PHE A 47 26.28 -23.86 18.24
CA PHE A 47 27.45 -24.20 17.44
C PHE A 47 27.59 -25.72 17.30
N TYR A 48 27.77 -26.21 16.07
CA TYR A 48 27.91 -27.64 15.78
C TYR A 48 28.88 -27.87 14.62
N ASP A 49 29.99 -28.53 14.90
CA ASP A 49 31.09 -28.75 13.95
C ASP A 49 31.20 -30.22 13.49
N GLY A 50 30.03 -30.87 13.33
CA GLY A 50 29.91 -32.28 12.95
C GLY A 50 29.34 -32.52 11.54
N PRO A 51 29.15 -33.78 11.14
CA PRO A 51 28.58 -34.14 9.83
C PRO A 51 27.06 -33.87 9.78
N PRO A 52 26.48 -33.67 8.58
CA PRO A 52 25.04 -33.54 8.40
C PRO A 52 24.33 -34.87 8.71
N VAL A 53 23.09 -34.76 9.18
CA VAL A 53 22.30 -35.90 9.70
C VAL A 53 21.25 -36.31 8.67
N PRO A 54 21.05 -37.62 8.42
CA PRO A 54 19.99 -38.09 7.53
C PRO A 54 18.60 -37.78 8.08
N VAL A 55 17.70 -37.38 7.20
CA VAL A 55 16.32 -37.00 7.54
C VAL A 55 15.40 -38.23 7.46
N SER A 56 14.40 -38.32 8.35
CA SER A 56 13.39 -39.37 8.28
C SER A 56 12.45 -39.20 7.07
N PHE A 57 11.84 -40.28 6.59
CA PHE A 57 10.97 -40.25 5.39
C PHE A 57 9.83 -39.22 5.48
N ARG A 58 9.21 -39.05 6.65
CA ARG A 58 8.11 -38.08 6.85
C ARG A 58 8.60 -36.63 6.84
N GLN A 59 9.79 -36.38 7.38
CA GLN A 59 10.40 -35.06 7.39
C GLN A 59 10.90 -34.68 5.99
N ASP A 60 11.40 -35.64 5.20
CA ASP A 60 11.86 -35.40 3.83
C ASP A 60 10.79 -34.73 2.94
N GLN A 61 9.53 -35.18 3.01
CA GLN A 61 8.44 -34.56 2.25
C GLN A 61 8.22 -33.09 2.64
N LEU A 62 8.14 -32.81 3.94
CA LEU A 62 7.94 -31.45 4.45
C LEU A 62 9.10 -30.53 4.06
N TYR A 63 10.33 -31.03 4.08
CA TYR A 63 11.51 -30.25 3.72
C TYR A 63 11.56 -29.97 2.22
N LYS A 64 11.12 -30.92 1.39
CA LYS A 64 11.03 -30.73 -0.07
C LYS A 64 9.95 -29.73 -0.48
N GLU A 65 8.87 -29.61 0.28
CA GLU A 65 7.82 -28.62 0.03
C GLU A 65 8.32 -27.19 0.19
N LEU A 66 9.11 -26.91 1.24
CA LEU A 66 9.66 -25.56 1.48
C LEU A 66 10.97 -25.32 0.73
N CYS A 67 11.88 -26.30 0.74
CA CYS A 67 13.27 -26.18 0.29
C CYS A 67 13.60 -27.19 -0.84
N PRO A 68 12.90 -27.17 -1.99
CA PRO A 68 13.10 -28.19 -3.04
C PRO A 68 14.53 -28.20 -3.60
N GLN A 69 15.16 -27.02 -3.72
CA GLN A 69 16.51 -26.86 -4.26
C GLN A 69 17.60 -27.48 -3.38
N LEU A 70 17.35 -27.66 -2.08
CA LEU A 70 18.30 -28.30 -1.17
C LEU A 70 18.54 -29.78 -1.54
N PHE A 71 17.56 -30.40 -2.21
CA PHE A 71 17.54 -31.82 -2.55
C PHE A 71 17.67 -32.08 -4.05
N ALA A 72 17.93 -31.06 -4.87
CA ALA A 72 18.01 -31.19 -6.33
C ALA A 72 19.12 -32.16 -6.79
N ASP A 73 20.24 -32.20 -6.04
CA ASP A 73 21.42 -33.01 -6.35
C ASP A 73 21.52 -34.32 -5.53
N SER A 74 20.56 -34.60 -4.64
CA SER A 74 20.63 -35.77 -3.75
C SER A 74 20.12 -37.04 -4.43
N VAL A 75 21.05 -37.89 -4.89
CA VAL A 75 20.76 -39.24 -5.42
C VAL A 75 20.54 -40.28 -4.31
N ASN A 76 20.98 -39.99 -3.08
CA ASN A 76 20.91 -40.86 -1.89
C ASN A 76 20.02 -40.27 -0.78
N THR A 77 19.94 -40.94 0.38
CA THR A 77 19.24 -40.45 1.57
C THR A 77 19.57 -38.98 1.87
N PRO A 78 18.57 -38.08 1.91
CA PRO A 78 18.79 -36.65 2.10
C PRO A 78 19.40 -36.38 3.48
N VAL A 79 20.54 -35.69 3.50
CA VAL A 79 21.24 -35.26 4.72
C VAL A 79 21.15 -33.74 4.86
N VAL A 80 20.93 -33.26 6.08
CA VAL A 80 20.76 -31.83 6.38
C VAL A 80 21.48 -31.45 7.67
N CYS A 81 21.82 -30.18 7.82
CA CYS A 81 22.46 -29.66 9.04
C CYS A 81 21.48 -29.23 10.13
N CYS A 82 20.23 -28.93 9.79
CA CYS A 82 19.22 -28.50 10.76
C CYS A 82 18.46 -29.67 11.42
N ASN A 83 17.91 -29.45 12.61
CA ASN A 83 16.97 -30.37 13.25
C ASN A 83 15.51 -30.02 12.87
N HIS A 84 14.54 -30.78 13.39
CA HIS A 84 13.12 -30.56 13.07
C HIS A 84 12.59 -29.23 13.64
N ALA A 85 12.96 -28.89 14.88
CA ALA A 85 12.51 -27.66 15.53
C ALA A 85 13.02 -26.40 14.78
N GLN A 86 14.28 -26.39 14.33
CA GLN A 86 14.85 -25.33 13.50
C GLN A 86 14.12 -25.19 12.18
N PHE A 87 13.73 -26.30 11.56
CA PHE A 87 12.97 -26.27 10.31
C PHE A 87 11.54 -25.74 10.51
N GLU A 88 10.85 -26.13 11.59
CA GLU A 88 9.52 -25.58 11.92
C GLU A 88 9.59 -24.06 12.17
N LEU A 89 10.62 -23.59 12.88
CA LEU A 89 10.86 -22.15 13.07
C LEU A 89 11.13 -21.44 11.74
N LEU A 90 11.93 -22.03 10.86
CA LEU A 90 12.16 -21.51 9.51
C LEU A 90 10.84 -21.40 8.75
N GLN A 91 9.99 -22.43 8.80
CA GLN A 91 8.67 -22.42 8.15
C GLN A 91 7.78 -21.30 8.69
N GLN A 92 7.73 -21.12 10.00
CA GLN A 92 6.97 -20.04 10.63
C GLN A 92 7.48 -18.66 10.18
N GLN A 93 8.80 -18.46 10.16
CA GLN A 93 9.42 -17.22 9.68
C GLN A 93 9.17 -16.94 8.20
N MET A 94 9.03 -17.99 7.37
CA MET A 94 8.72 -17.85 5.94
C MET A 94 7.25 -17.52 5.65
N THR A 95 6.35 -17.57 6.64
CA THR A 95 4.91 -17.32 6.43
C THR A 95 4.62 -15.89 5.97
N VAL A 96 5.26 -14.88 6.58
CA VAL A 96 5.09 -13.47 6.18
C VAL A 96 5.72 -13.20 4.80
N PRO A 97 6.99 -13.58 4.53
CA PRO A 97 7.56 -13.50 3.18
C PRO A 97 6.72 -14.22 2.11
N GLN A 98 6.08 -15.35 2.45
CA GLN A 98 5.19 -16.05 1.52
C GLN A 98 3.97 -15.21 1.15
N GLN A 99 3.33 -14.56 2.12
CA GLN A 99 2.19 -13.67 1.85
C GLN A 99 2.59 -12.50 0.95
N LEU A 100 3.81 -11.98 1.11
CA LEU A 100 4.31 -10.82 0.37
C LEU A 100 4.82 -11.18 -1.04
N LEU A 101 5.55 -12.28 -1.16
CA LEU A 101 6.30 -12.64 -2.37
C LEU A 101 5.59 -13.70 -3.23
N SER A 102 4.52 -14.34 -2.75
CA SER A 102 3.78 -15.38 -3.51
C SER A 102 3.23 -14.91 -4.85
N ARG A 103 3.04 -13.60 -5.05
CA ARG A 103 2.66 -13.01 -6.34
C ARG A 103 3.70 -13.25 -7.45
N CYS A 104 4.96 -13.46 -7.08
CA CYS A 104 6.04 -13.84 -7.98
C CYS A 104 6.77 -15.09 -7.46
N PRO A 105 6.37 -16.30 -7.88
CA PRO A 105 6.94 -17.57 -7.41
C PRO A 105 8.46 -17.66 -7.55
N SER A 106 9.03 -17.13 -8.63
CA SER A 106 10.48 -17.12 -8.87
C SER A 106 11.25 -16.34 -7.80
N CYS A 107 10.73 -15.18 -7.41
CA CYS A 107 11.30 -14.36 -6.33
C CYS A 107 11.18 -15.09 -4.98
N TYR A 108 9.99 -15.61 -4.66
CA TYR A 108 9.78 -16.33 -3.41
C TYR A 108 10.67 -17.57 -3.30
N SER A 109 10.80 -18.35 -4.38
CA SER A 109 11.66 -19.54 -4.42
C SER A 109 13.14 -19.19 -4.19
N ASN A 110 13.64 -18.12 -4.83
CA ASN A 110 15.00 -17.64 -4.58
C ASN A 110 15.17 -17.20 -3.10
N PHE A 111 14.18 -16.47 -2.55
CA PHE A 111 14.22 -15.96 -1.19
C PHE A 111 14.22 -17.08 -0.15
N VAL A 112 13.35 -18.08 -0.32
CA VAL A 112 13.29 -19.25 0.55
C VAL A 112 14.57 -20.07 0.43
N ASN A 113 15.08 -20.30 -0.79
CA ASN A 113 16.32 -21.04 -0.97
C ASN A 113 17.51 -20.35 -0.26
N PHE A 114 17.61 -19.02 -0.28
CA PHE A 114 18.63 -18.28 0.47
C PHE A 114 18.66 -18.67 1.96
N TRP A 115 17.49 -18.76 2.60
CA TRP A 115 17.37 -19.14 4.01
C TRP A 115 17.46 -20.64 4.26
N CYS A 116 16.99 -21.47 3.34
CA CYS A 116 17.18 -22.92 3.38
C CYS A 116 18.67 -23.28 3.34
N GLN A 117 19.44 -22.60 2.48
CA GLN A 117 20.89 -22.81 2.38
C GLN A 117 21.61 -22.35 3.65
N PHE A 118 21.24 -21.20 4.19
CA PHE A 118 21.74 -20.73 5.47
C PHE A 118 21.44 -21.73 6.60
N THR A 119 20.20 -22.20 6.74
CA THR A 119 19.74 -22.94 7.92
C THR A 119 20.02 -24.43 7.87
N CYS A 120 19.85 -25.08 6.70
CA CYS A 120 19.77 -26.53 6.60
C CYS A 120 20.79 -27.16 5.64
N SER A 121 21.54 -26.37 4.87
CA SER A 121 22.46 -26.90 3.85
C SER A 121 23.48 -27.88 4.42
N PRO A 122 23.72 -29.03 3.78
CA PRO A 122 24.76 -29.97 4.22
C PRO A 122 26.19 -29.40 4.01
N MET A 123 26.31 -28.27 3.31
CA MET A 123 27.58 -27.62 2.96
C MET A 123 27.82 -26.31 3.73
N GLN A 124 27.12 -26.07 4.84
CA GLN A 124 27.20 -24.85 5.65
C GLN A 124 28.64 -24.38 5.95
N TYR A 125 29.54 -25.33 6.23
CA TYR A 125 30.94 -25.03 6.58
C TYR A 125 31.70 -24.25 5.50
N ASN A 126 31.24 -24.27 4.25
CA ASN A 126 31.88 -23.54 3.16
C ASN A 126 31.57 -22.04 3.17
N PHE A 127 30.40 -21.63 3.68
CA PHE A 127 29.91 -20.25 3.53
C PHE A 127 29.44 -19.61 4.84
N LEU A 128 29.48 -20.31 5.98
CA LEU A 128 29.18 -19.74 7.30
C LEU A 128 30.43 -19.64 8.18
N ASN A 129 30.58 -18.51 8.85
CA ASN A 129 31.65 -18.27 9.83
C ASN A 129 31.06 -17.69 11.12
N VAL A 130 31.19 -18.42 12.22
CA VAL A 130 30.76 -17.92 13.54
C VAL A 130 31.75 -16.87 14.04
N VAL A 131 31.25 -15.69 14.37
CA VAL A 131 32.03 -14.54 14.83
C VAL A 131 31.98 -14.43 16.35
N GLU A 132 30.79 -14.58 16.93
CA GLU A 132 30.56 -14.38 18.36
C GLU A 132 29.58 -15.42 18.89
N MET A 133 29.91 -15.94 20.07
CA MET A 133 29.03 -16.79 20.87
C MET A 133 28.83 -16.15 22.24
N LYS A 134 27.63 -16.30 22.81
CA LYS A 134 27.28 -15.82 24.14
C LYS A 134 26.77 -16.97 24.99
N ASN A 135 27.07 -16.89 26.28
CA ASN A 135 26.52 -17.78 27.30
C ASN A 135 26.04 -16.89 28.45
N ASP A 136 24.83 -16.36 28.31
CA ASP A 136 24.17 -15.47 29.28
C ASP A 136 22.85 -16.08 29.75
N SER A 137 21.99 -15.31 30.45
CA SER A 137 20.71 -15.80 30.96
C SER A 137 19.73 -16.30 29.89
N ASN A 138 19.99 -16.04 28.61
CA ASN A 138 19.18 -16.51 27.50
C ASN A 138 19.63 -17.89 27.00
N ALA A 139 20.74 -18.43 27.49
CA ALA A 139 21.19 -19.78 27.17
C ALA A 139 20.28 -20.83 27.84
N ILE A 140 19.87 -21.85 27.08
CA ILE A 140 19.05 -22.96 27.56
C ILE A 140 19.88 -23.95 28.37
N TYR A 141 21.17 -24.08 28.04
CA TYR A 141 22.10 -25.03 28.65
C TYR A 141 23.28 -24.28 29.25
N ASP A 142 23.54 -24.49 30.55
CA ASP A 142 24.54 -23.72 31.33
C ASP A 142 25.98 -23.79 30.76
N ASP A 143 26.33 -24.86 30.03
CA ASP A 143 27.67 -25.09 29.46
C ASP A 143 27.73 -24.97 27.93
N GLU A 144 26.61 -24.73 27.24
CA GLU A 144 26.56 -24.59 25.78
C GLU A 144 26.06 -23.19 25.39
N GLY A 145 27.00 -22.32 25.03
CA GLY A 145 26.68 -21.00 24.51
C GLY A 145 25.93 -21.07 23.18
N TYR A 146 25.21 -19.99 22.85
CA TYR A 146 24.49 -19.83 21.58
C TYR A 146 25.23 -18.85 20.66
N ILE A 147 24.95 -18.96 19.35
CA ILE A 147 25.53 -18.06 18.35
C ILE A 147 24.81 -16.71 18.41
N SER A 148 25.55 -15.64 18.74
CA SER A 148 24.99 -14.27 18.76
C SER A 148 25.27 -13.50 17.46
N ARG A 149 26.36 -13.84 16.77
CA ARG A 149 26.75 -13.21 15.50
C ARG A 149 27.43 -14.20 14.56
N ILE A 150 26.96 -14.26 13.33
CA ILE A 150 27.50 -15.13 12.27
C ILE A 150 27.67 -14.34 10.98
N GLU A 151 28.69 -14.67 10.20
CA GLU A 151 28.86 -14.18 8.83
C GLU A 151 28.35 -15.22 7.84
N TYR A 152 27.56 -14.76 6.87
CA TYR A 152 27.05 -15.56 5.77
C TYR A 152 27.58 -15.04 4.45
N TYR A 153 28.44 -15.83 3.80
CA TYR A 153 29.07 -15.46 2.54
C TYR A 153 28.26 -15.93 1.34
N VAL A 154 27.79 -14.98 0.55
CA VAL A 154 26.85 -15.22 -0.55
C VAL A 154 27.45 -14.73 -1.86
N ASN A 155 27.25 -15.49 -2.93
CA ASN A 155 27.76 -15.09 -4.23
C ASN A 155 27.06 -13.80 -4.69
N LYS A 156 27.84 -12.82 -5.15
CA LYS A 156 27.28 -11.53 -5.57
C LYS A 156 26.27 -11.67 -6.71
N THR A 157 26.51 -12.56 -7.67
CA THR A 157 25.58 -12.83 -8.77
C THR A 157 24.26 -13.40 -8.25
N TYR A 158 24.32 -14.36 -7.32
CA TYR A 158 23.13 -14.91 -6.68
C TYR A 158 22.30 -13.82 -5.98
N ALA A 159 22.97 -13.00 -5.18
CA ALA A 159 22.34 -11.90 -4.44
C ALA A 159 21.69 -10.86 -5.37
N LEU A 160 22.35 -10.53 -6.48
CA LEU A 160 21.83 -9.62 -7.50
C LEU A 160 20.60 -10.20 -8.22
N GLU A 161 20.63 -11.48 -8.59
CA GLU A 161 19.51 -12.13 -9.27
C GLU A 161 18.30 -12.31 -8.34
N LEU A 162 18.52 -12.66 -7.07
CA LEU A 162 17.46 -12.65 -6.06
C LEU A 162 16.85 -11.25 -5.94
N PHE A 163 17.68 -10.22 -5.78
CA PHE A 163 17.20 -8.83 -5.68
C PHE A 163 16.38 -8.41 -6.92
N GLU A 164 16.91 -8.62 -8.13
CA GLU A 164 16.24 -8.24 -9.38
C GLU A 164 14.95 -9.05 -9.62
N SER A 165 14.91 -10.32 -9.18
CA SER A 165 13.69 -11.13 -9.26
C SER A 165 12.54 -10.56 -8.40
N CYS A 166 12.86 -9.87 -7.31
CA CYS A 166 11.91 -9.33 -6.34
C CYS A 166 11.64 -7.83 -6.49
N LYS A 167 12.45 -7.11 -7.27
CA LYS A 167 12.48 -5.65 -7.38
C LYS A 167 11.15 -4.99 -7.69
N ASN A 168 10.36 -5.60 -8.58
CA ASN A 168 9.10 -5.03 -9.07
C ASN A 168 7.86 -5.67 -8.45
N VAL A 169 8.04 -6.62 -7.51
CA VAL A 169 6.91 -7.33 -6.90
C VAL A 169 6.09 -6.34 -6.08
N ARG A 170 4.78 -6.31 -6.36
CA ARG A 170 3.83 -5.43 -5.70
C ARG A 170 3.14 -6.13 -4.54
N THR A 171 2.80 -5.37 -3.51
CA THR A 171 1.90 -5.77 -2.42
C THR A 171 0.44 -5.69 -2.89
N THR A 172 -0.50 -6.16 -2.06
CA THR A 172 -1.94 -6.01 -2.32
C THR A 172 -2.40 -4.54 -2.33
N THR A 173 -1.68 -3.64 -1.65
CA THR A 173 -1.94 -2.20 -1.63
C THR A 173 -1.39 -1.47 -2.86
N GLY A 174 -0.62 -2.15 -3.71
CA GLY A 174 -0.01 -1.58 -4.93
C GLY A 174 1.42 -1.05 -4.75
N ASP A 175 1.94 -1.00 -3.53
CA ASP A 175 3.33 -0.61 -3.25
C ASP A 175 4.31 -1.74 -3.52
N TYR A 176 5.61 -1.42 -3.60
CA TYR A 176 6.66 -2.42 -3.77
C TYR A 176 6.90 -3.20 -2.47
N VAL A 177 7.02 -4.52 -2.56
CA VAL A 177 7.33 -5.37 -1.39
C VAL A 177 8.68 -5.00 -0.76
N LEU A 178 9.63 -4.51 -1.56
CA LEU A 178 10.93 -4.07 -1.05
C LEU A 178 10.83 -2.88 -0.08
N ASN A 179 9.76 -2.07 -0.12
CA ASN A 179 9.55 -1.05 0.92
C ASN A 179 9.43 -1.72 2.30
N LEU A 180 8.79 -2.88 2.38
CA LEU A 180 8.66 -3.63 3.64
C LEU A 180 9.93 -4.40 4.01
N LEU A 181 10.65 -4.94 3.02
CA LEU A 181 11.79 -5.84 3.25
C LEU A 181 13.16 -5.15 3.33
N CYS A 182 13.28 -3.86 2.99
CA CYS A 182 14.58 -3.17 2.91
C CYS A 182 14.81 -2.13 4.02
N GLY A 183 13.78 -1.85 4.84
CA GLY A 183 13.84 -0.83 5.90
C GLY A 183 14.08 0.60 5.39
N THR A 184 13.77 0.85 4.12
CA THR A 184 13.89 2.16 3.44
C THR A 184 13.02 2.16 2.19
N SER A 185 12.95 3.30 1.49
CA SER A 185 12.24 3.39 0.22
C SER A 185 12.87 2.50 -0.86
N VAL A 186 12.06 1.98 -1.77
CA VAL A 186 12.51 1.13 -2.88
C VAL A 186 13.60 1.79 -3.74
N GLU A 187 13.59 3.12 -3.86
CA GLU A 187 14.57 3.88 -4.63
C GLU A 187 15.98 3.84 -4.03
N ASN A 188 16.06 3.80 -2.70
CA ASN A 188 17.31 3.74 -1.95
C ASN A 188 17.69 2.31 -1.55
N CYS A 189 16.92 1.32 -2.00
CA CYS A 189 17.17 -0.07 -1.70
C CYS A 189 18.21 -0.65 -2.67
N THR A 190 19.38 -1.01 -2.15
CA THR A 190 20.40 -1.78 -2.89
C THR A 190 20.43 -3.24 -2.42
N PRO A 191 20.98 -4.18 -3.20
CA PRO A 191 21.16 -5.57 -2.77
C PRO A 191 21.88 -5.67 -1.42
N GLU A 192 23.00 -4.96 -1.25
CA GLU A 192 23.78 -4.97 0.00
C GLU A 192 22.94 -4.48 1.17
N ARG A 193 22.12 -3.45 0.96
CA ARG A 193 21.24 -2.90 2.00
C ARG A 193 20.13 -3.88 2.36
N LEU A 194 19.50 -4.50 1.37
CA LEU A 194 18.46 -5.51 1.58
C LEU A 194 18.99 -6.65 2.45
N PHE A 195 20.10 -7.27 2.08
CA PHE A 195 20.66 -8.39 2.84
C PHE A 195 21.17 -7.97 4.21
N LYS A 196 21.71 -6.75 4.34
CA LYS A 196 22.07 -6.19 5.65
C LYS A 196 20.84 -6.02 6.54
N TYR A 197 19.74 -5.50 6.02
CA TYR A 197 18.50 -5.33 6.78
C TYR A 197 17.91 -6.67 7.22
N LEU A 198 17.84 -7.64 6.30
CA LEU A 198 17.36 -9.00 6.57
C LEU A 198 18.19 -9.73 7.63
N GLY A 199 19.49 -9.45 7.71
CA GLY A 199 20.40 -10.06 8.67
C GLY A 199 20.57 -9.29 9.98
N THR A 200 20.09 -8.05 10.10
CA THR A 200 20.27 -7.27 11.32
C THR A 200 19.25 -7.72 12.38
N TYR A 201 19.72 -8.03 13.59
CA TYR A 201 18.84 -8.35 14.72
C TYR A 201 17.80 -7.24 14.91
N ASN A 202 16.53 -7.64 14.88
CA ASN A 202 15.41 -6.74 15.09
C ASN A 202 14.21 -7.54 15.56
N LYS A 203 13.87 -7.33 16.84
CA LYS A 203 12.77 -8.00 17.52
C LYS A 203 11.40 -7.71 16.89
N ALA A 204 11.20 -6.52 16.32
CA ALA A 204 9.93 -6.13 15.70
C ALA A 204 9.62 -6.87 14.39
N ILE A 205 10.65 -7.39 13.71
CA ILE A 205 10.52 -8.17 12.46
C ILE A 205 10.97 -9.63 12.63
N HIS A 206 11.05 -10.10 13.89
CA HIS A 206 11.40 -11.48 14.25
C HIS A 206 12.76 -11.99 13.72
N VAL A 207 13.77 -11.11 13.59
CA VAL A 207 15.15 -11.54 13.26
C VAL A 207 15.88 -11.92 14.57
N PRO A 208 16.24 -13.21 14.77
CA PRO A 208 16.58 -13.74 16.10
C PRO A 208 17.98 -13.41 16.62
N PHE A 209 18.93 -13.15 15.72
CA PHE A 209 20.31 -12.76 16.03
C PHE A 209 20.94 -12.10 14.79
N THR A 210 22.13 -11.51 14.94
CA THR A 210 22.76 -10.77 13.85
C THR A 210 23.48 -11.72 12.87
N ILE A 211 23.08 -11.65 11.60
CA ILE A 211 23.64 -12.38 10.48
C ILE A 211 24.26 -11.36 9.52
N ASP A 212 25.58 -11.28 9.50
CA ASP A 212 26.32 -10.43 8.58
C ASP A 212 26.40 -11.08 7.21
N VAL A 213 25.49 -10.70 6.30
CA VAL A 213 25.52 -11.19 4.93
C VAL A 213 26.59 -10.43 4.13
N VAL A 214 27.62 -11.16 3.70
CA VAL A 214 28.77 -10.61 2.96
C VAL A 214 28.71 -11.09 1.51
N LEU A 215 28.58 -10.15 0.58
CA LEU A 215 28.52 -10.44 -0.86
C LEU A 215 29.94 -10.52 -1.45
N THR A 216 30.29 -11.66 -2.03
CA THR A 216 31.61 -11.89 -2.65
C THR A 216 31.52 -12.80 -3.87
N GLU A 217 32.38 -12.60 -4.86
CA GLU A 217 32.40 -13.41 -6.09
C GLU A 217 33.46 -14.52 -6.05
N THR A 218 34.53 -14.31 -5.29
CA THR A 218 35.69 -15.20 -5.25
C THR A 218 35.76 -15.97 -3.95
N ASN A 219 36.37 -17.15 -4.03
CA ASN A 219 36.75 -17.90 -2.83
C ASN A 219 37.88 -17.14 -2.13
N PHE A 220 37.79 -17.05 -0.82
CA PHE A 220 38.78 -16.36 0.02
C PHE A 220 39.07 -17.21 1.25
N THR A 221 40.02 -16.78 2.06
CA THR A 221 40.39 -17.53 3.27
C THR A 221 40.11 -16.68 4.51
N VAL A 222 39.46 -17.30 5.49
CA VAL A 222 39.24 -16.72 6.82
C VAL A 222 40.02 -17.57 7.81
N GLY A 223 41.13 -17.04 8.32
CA GLY A 223 42.08 -17.81 9.13
C GLY A 223 42.67 -18.98 8.33
N LYS A 224 42.34 -20.22 8.73
CA LYS A 224 42.76 -21.46 8.05
C LYS A 224 41.67 -22.07 7.16
N ARG A 225 40.47 -21.50 7.10
CA ARG A 225 39.33 -22.02 6.33
C ARG A 225 39.26 -21.37 4.96
N SER A 226 39.12 -22.19 3.91
CA SER A 226 38.77 -21.69 2.58
C SER A 226 37.26 -21.53 2.51
N MET A 227 36.80 -20.28 2.44
CA MET A 227 35.40 -19.93 2.32
C MET A 227 35.03 -19.91 0.83
N LYS A 228 33.99 -20.66 0.49
CA LYS A 228 33.36 -20.67 -0.83
C LYS A 228 31.96 -20.09 -0.68
N PRO A 229 31.67 -18.90 -1.26
CA PRO A 229 30.37 -18.28 -1.12
C PRO A 229 29.25 -19.18 -1.66
N MET A 230 28.09 -19.12 -1.03
CA MET A 230 26.91 -19.87 -1.46
C MET A 230 26.54 -19.45 -2.89
N ASN A 231 26.47 -20.44 -3.78
CA ASN A 231 26.12 -20.24 -5.17
C ASN A 231 25.26 -21.42 -5.62
N THR A 232 23.97 -21.17 -5.78
CA THR A 232 22.98 -22.15 -6.25
C THR A 232 22.22 -21.58 -7.44
N THR A 233 21.38 -22.39 -8.07
CA THR A 233 20.54 -21.92 -9.17
C THR A 233 19.54 -20.87 -8.69
N THR A 234 19.34 -19.86 -9.52
CA THR A 234 18.36 -18.78 -9.33
C THR A 234 17.34 -18.82 -10.47
N TYR A 235 16.14 -18.33 -10.19
CA TYR A 235 15.10 -18.15 -11.19
C TYR A 235 14.90 -16.67 -11.47
N LYS A 236 14.99 -16.28 -12.74
CA LYS A 236 14.64 -14.93 -13.17
C LYS A 236 13.13 -14.75 -13.08
N CYS A 237 12.66 -13.52 -12.89
CA CYS A 237 11.23 -13.27 -12.72
C CYS A 237 10.40 -13.61 -13.98
N ASN A 238 11.02 -13.62 -15.16
CA ASN A 238 10.40 -14.04 -16.42
C ASN A 238 10.49 -15.55 -16.71
N SER A 239 11.03 -16.33 -15.79
CA SER A 239 11.13 -17.79 -15.86
C SER A 239 10.34 -18.45 -14.74
N SER A 240 9.85 -19.67 -14.97
CA SER A 240 9.18 -20.44 -13.91
C SER A 240 10.20 -21.05 -12.94
N SER A 241 9.86 -21.08 -11.65
CA SER A 241 10.60 -21.80 -10.59
C SER A 241 10.38 -23.31 -10.60
N ASP A 242 9.22 -23.77 -11.06
CA ASP A 242 8.85 -25.19 -11.11
C ASP A 242 8.03 -25.52 -12.37
N VAL A 243 7.92 -26.79 -12.72
CA VAL A 243 7.18 -27.31 -13.88
C VAL A 243 5.68 -27.00 -13.78
N SER A 244 5.13 -26.95 -12.55
CA SER A 244 3.73 -26.56 -12.30
C SER A 244 3.50 -25.05 -12.26
N ASP A 245 4.56 -24.26 -12.08
CA ASP A 245 4.46 -22.81 -11.90
C ASP A 245 4.50 -22.06 -13.23
N LYS A 246 4.06 -20.80 -13.18
CA LYS A 246 4.16 -19.85 -14.30
C LYS A 246 5.16 -18.76 -13.94
N ALA A 247 5.77 -18.17 -14.97
CA ALA A 247 6.56 -16.97 -14.82
C ALA A 247 5.74 -15.83 -14.18
N CYS A 248 6.43 -14.90 -13.51
CA CYS A 248 5.78 -13.79 -12.82
C CYS A 248 5.02 -12.88 -13.79
N SER A 249 3.94 -12.26 -13.28
CA SER A 249 3.11 -11.35 -14.06
C SER A 249 3.92 -10.11 -14.51
N CYS A 250 3.54 -9.49 -15.62
CA CYS A 250 4.16 -8.24 -16.10
C CYS A 250 4.10 -7.10 -15.07
N LEU A 251 3.06 -7.08 -14.22
CA LEU A 251 2.93 -6.08 -13.16
C LEU A 251 4.00 -6.23 -12.07
N ASP A 252 4.40 -7.47 -11.78
CA ASP A 252 5.39 -7.82 -10.76
C ASP A 252 6.80 -8.03 -11.35
N CYS A 253 6.92 -8.10 -12.68
CA CYS A 253 8.15 -8.35 -13.42
C CYS A 253 8.09 -7.70 -14.81
N LEU A 254 8.76 -6.55 -14.96
CA LEU A 254 8.77 -5.80 -16.23
C LEU A 254 9.37 -6.60 -17.40
N SER A 255 10.29 -7.53 -17.14
CA SER A 255 10.89 -8.38 -18.17
C SER A 255 9.97 -9.48 -18.70
N SER A 256 8.83 -9.72 -18.04
CA SER A 256 7.74 -10.57 -18.54
C SER A 256 6.78 -9.82 -19.47
N CYS A 257 6.88 -8.50 -19.57
CA CYS A 257 5.99 -7.69 -20.39
C CYS A 257 6.30 -7.85 -21.88
N THR A 258 5.27 -8.12 -22.68
CA THR A 258 5.33 -7.91 -24.11
C THR A 258 5.27 -6.41 -24.39
N ALA A 259 6.05 -5.91 -25.37
CA ALA A 259 5.96 -4.52 -25.79
C ALA A 259 4.50 -4.17 -26.12
N SER A 260 3.88 -3.29 -25.34
CA SER A 260 2.52 -2.85 -25.59
C SER A 260 2.46 -2.16 -26.95
N ALA A 261 1.41 -2.42 -27.72
CA ALA A 261 1.06 -1.53 -28.81
C ALA A 261 0.91 -0.11 -28.23
N PRO A 262 1.35 0.94 -28.95
CA PRO A 262 1.17 2.31 -28.47
C PRO A 262 -0.30 2.53 -28.11
N PHE A 263 -0.55 3.16 -26.95
CA PHE A 263 -1.91 3.50 -26.53
C PHE A 263 -2.65 4.15 -27.71
N PRO A 264 -3.89 3.73 -28.01
CA PRO A 264 -4.68 4.44 -29.00
C PRO A 264 -4.77 5.88 -28.52
N ILE A 265 -4.20 6.80 -29.30
CA ILE A 265 -4.35 8.22 -29.06
C ILE A 265 -5.86 8.44 -29.12
N ILE A 266 -6.48 8.72 -27.98
CA ILE A 266 -7.89 9.09 -27.94
C ILE A 266 -7.94 10.43 -28.65
N PHE A 267 -8.28 10.41 -29.93
CA PHE A 267 -8.69 11.62 -30.60
C PHE A 267 -9.96 12.06 -29.89
N GLU A 268 -9.93 13.25 -29.30
CA GLU A 268 -11.14 13.93 -28.88
C GLU A 268 -11.94 14.15 -30.16
N ASP A 269 -12.84 13.21 -30.45
CA ASP A 269 -13.63 13.24 -31.67
C ASP A 269 -14.57 14.43 -31.56
N ASN A 270 -14.15 15.56 -32.12
CA ASN A 270 -15.00 16.71 -32.35
C ASN A 270 -16.28 16.18 -33.00
N CYS A 271 -17.44 16.51 -32.44
CA CYS A 271 -18.74 16.08 -32.94
C CYS A 271 -18.80 16.30 -34.46
N LYS A 272 -18.91 15.21 -35.23
CA LYS A 272 -19.06 15.22 -36.69
C LYS A 272 -20.46 14.75 -37.07
N MET A 273 -21.19 15.57 -37.79
CA MET A 273 -22.39 15.14 -38.53
C MET A 273 -22.00 14.94 -39.99
N ALA A 274 -22.00 13.69 -40.44
CA ALA A 274 -21.47 13.28 -41.74
C ALA A 274 -20.01 13.71 -41.96
N MET A 275 -19.76 14.66 -42.88
CA MET A 275 -18.41 15.14 -43.23
C MET A 275 -18.06 16.51 -42.62
N MET A 276 -18.93 17.08 -41.77
CA MET A 276 -18.79 18.44 -41.24
C MET A 276 -18.74 18.45 -39.71
N GLU A 277 -18.11 19.46 -39.13
CA GLU A 277 -18.18 19.71 -37.69
C GLU A 277 -19.60 20.11 -37.27
N CYS A 278 -20.08 19.63 -36.12
CA CYS A 278 -21.44 19.91 -35.63
C CYS A 278 -21.72 21.40 -35.49
N SER A 279 -20.73 22.23 -35.17
CA SER A 279 -20.84 23.70 -35.13
C SER A 279 -21.27 24.27 -36.49
N THR A 280 -20.64 23.79 -37.57
CA THR A 280 -20.92 24.22 -38.95
C THR A 280 -22.28 23.72 -39.42
N ALA A 281 -22.63 22.46 -39.12
CA ALA A 281 -23.93 21.88 -39.46
C ALA A 281 -25.08 22.60 -38.73
N MET A 282 -24.95 22.85 -37.43
CA MET A 282 -25.93 23.63 -36.66
C MET A 282 -26.05 25.07 -37.19
N GLY A 283 -24.94 25.68 -37.62
CA GLY A 283 -24.93 26.99 -38.27
C GLY A 283 -25.70 27.02 -39.60
N ILE A 284 -25.50 26.02 -40.47
CA ILE A 284 -26.22 25.90 -41.75
C ILE A 284 -27.72 25.69 -41.50
N ILE A 285 -28.09 24.83 -40.56
CA ILE A 285 -29.50 24.61 -40.19
C ILE A 285 -30.11 25.91 -39.67
N ALA A 286 -29.43 26.63 -38.77
CA ALA A 286 -29.92 27.89 -38.23
C ALA A 286 -30.13 28.94 -39.34
N ILE A 287 -29.17 29.10 -40.26
CA ILE A 287 -29.29 30.03 -41.41
C ILE A 287 -30.41 29.59 -42.34
N GLY A 288 -30.57 28.29 -42.60
CA GLY A 288 -31.65 27.75 -43.42
C GLY A 288 -33.03 28.04 -42.84
N VAL A 289 -33.19 27.86 -41.52
CA VAL A 289 -34.43 28.22 -40.80
C VAL A 289 -34.67 29.73 -40.88
N LEU A 290 -33.64 30.55 -40.67
CA LEU A 290 -33.76 32.02 -40.72
C LEU A 290 -34.17 32.50 -42.12
N ALA A 291 -33.50 32.01 -43.17
CA ALA A 291 -33.86 32.31 -44.56
C ALA A 291 -35.27 31.82 -44.90
N GLY A 292 -35.64 30.62 -44.43
CA GLY A 292 -36.99 30.06 -44.61
C GLY A 292 -38.07 30.92 -43.94
N THR A 293 -37.85 31.35 -42.69
CA THR A 293 -38.80 32.25 -42.00
C THR A 293 -38.91 33.60 -42.69
N ILE A 294 -37.80 34.20 -43.16
CA ILE A 294 -37.82 35.45 -43.93
C ILE A 294 -38.62 35.25 -45.22
N MET A 295 -38.36 34.19 -45.98
CA MET A 295 -39.11 33.90 -47.21
C MET A 295 -40.59 33.68 -46.95
N ILE A 296 -40.95 32.94 -45.90
CA ILE A 296 -42.34 32.74 -45.50
C ILE A 296 -42.97 34.08 -45.11
N THR A 297 -42.29 34.94 -44.34
CA THR A 297 -42.84 36.25 -43.99
C THR A 297 -43.04 37.16 -45.20
N ILE A 298 -42.14 37.14 -46.18
CA ILE A 298 -42.27 37.90 -47.43
C ILE A 298 -43.44 37.38 -48.27
N VAL A 299 -43.53 36.05 -48.45
CA VAL A 299 -44.64 35.41 -49.18
C VAL A 299 -45.96 35.66 -48.46
N LEU A 300 -45.99 35.53 -47.13
CA LEU A 300 -47.15 35.81 -46.31
C LEU A 300 -47.53 37.29 -46.44
N HIS A 301 -46.58 38.22 -46.37
CA HIS A 301 -46.85 39.65 -46.56
C HIS A 301 -47.42 39.95 -47.95
N TYR A 302 -46.88 39.33 -49.01
CA TYR A 302 -47.37 39.46 -50.38
C TYR A 302 -48.80 38.90 -50.54
N VAL A 303 -49.06 37.72 -49.97
CA VAL A 303 -50.38 37.07 -49.97
C VAL A 303 -51.39 37.86 -49.13
N LEU A 304 -50.99 38.36 -47.96
CA LEU A 304 -51.82 39.18 -47.07
C LEU A 304 -52.22 40.50 -47.74
N GLN A 305 -51.29 41.18 -48.41
CA GLN A 305 -51.58 42.38 -49.21
C GLN A 305 -52.58 42.08 -50.36
N ARG A 306 -52.46 40.91 -51.00
CA ARG A 306 -53.37 40.48 -52.08
C ARG A 306 -54.76 40.08 -51.58
N MET A 307 -54.87 39.49 -50.39
CA MET A 307 -56.12 38.94 -49.88
C MET A 307 -56.99 39.93 -49.09
N LYS A 308 -56.54 41.18 -48.85
CA LYS A 308 -57.22 42.15 -47.95
C LYS A 308 -57.64 41.48 -46.63
N LEU A 309 -56.76 40.65 -46.06
CA LEU A 309 -57.07 39.86 -44.87
C LEU A 309 -57.29 40.76 -43.65
N GLU A 310 -56.68 41.96 -43.62
CA GLU A 310 -56.82 42.92 -42.53
C GLU A 310 -58.28 43.26 -42.24
N GLU A 311 -59.14 43.47 -43.24
CA GLU A 311 -60.56 43.76 -43.01
C GLU A 311 -61.31 42.56 -42.40
N LYS A 312 -61.01 41.34 -42.86
CA LYS A 312 -61.63 40.12 -42.32
C LYS A 312 -61.13 39.79 -40.92
N LEU A 313 -59.83 40.00 -40.65
CA LEU A 313 -59.24 39.74 -39.35
C LEU A 313 -59.67 40.80 -38.33
N VAL A 314 -59.76 42.08 -38.72
CA VAL A 314 -60.32 43.14 -37.88
C VAL A 314 -61.80 42.89 -37.59
N PHE A 315 -62.56 42.37 -38.56
CA PHE A 315 -63.94 41.95 -38.32
C PHE A 315 -64.04 40.74 -37.38
N TRP A 316 -63.18 39.74 -37.54
CA TRP A 316 -63.20 38.52 -36.72
C TRP A 316 -62.66 38.76 -35.31
N CYS A 317 -61.51 39.42 -35.16
CA CYS A 317 -60.95 39.88 -33.90
C CYS A 317 -61.84 40.93 -33.23
N GLY A 318 -62.52 41.79 -34.01
CA GLY A 318 -63.49 42.74 -33.51
C GLY A 318 -64.74 42.05 -32.94
N ASN A 319 -65.28 41.05 -33.65
CA ASN A 319 -66.40 40.25 -33.17
C ASN A 319 -66.02 39.35 -31.98
N TYR A 320 -64.84 38.73 -32.02
CA TYR A 320 -64.32 37.94 -30.90
C TYR A 320 -64.01 38.83 -29.69
N GLY A 321 -63.39 39.99 -29.90
CA GLY A 321 -63.14 40.98 -28.84
C GLY A 321 -64.43 41.53 -28.24
N LYS A 322 -65.44 41.81 -29.07
CA LYS A 322 -66.78 42.19 -28.61
C LYS A 322 -67.43 41.06 -27.81
N PHE A 323 -67.33 39.81 -28.28
CA PHE A 323 -67.81 38.63 -27.56
C PHE A 323 -67.12 38.46 -26.19
N VAL A 324 -65.80 38.65 -26.12
CA VAL A 324 -65.01 38.60 -24.89
C VAL A 324 -65.36 39.75 -23.95
N ALA A 325 -65.59 40.96 -24.46
CA ALA A 325 -65.96 42.12 -23.66
C ALA A 325 -67.39 42.01 -23.09
N GLU A 326 -68.36 41.57 -23.91
CA GLU A 326 -69.75 41.38 -23.51
C GLU A 326 -69.91 40.18 -22.55
N ASN A 327 -69.09 39.14 -22.70
CA ASN A 327 -69.13 37.91 -21.90
C ASN A 327 -67.87 37.72 -21.03
N SER A 328 -67.31 38.81 -20.50
CA SER A 328 -66.03 38.80 -19.76
C SER A 328 -66.00 37.79 -18.61
N LYS A 329 -67.09 37.67 -17.84
CA LYS A 329 -67.21 36.70 -16.75
C LYS A 329 -67.13 35.24 -17.24
N PHE A 330 -67.78 34.93 -18.36
CA PHE A 330 -67.80 33.59 -18.94
C PHE A 330 -66.43 33.18 -19.47
N VAL A 331 -65.75 34.07 -20.21
CA VAL A 331 -64.42 33.81 -20.76
C VAL A 331 -63.38 33.63 -19.66
N PHE A 332 -63.44 34.45 -18.60
CA PHE A 332 -62.55 34.28 -17.44
C PHE A 332 -62.78 32.93 -16.75
N LEU A 333 -64.03 32.52 -16.56
CA LEU A 333 -64.37 31.25 -15.91
C LEU A 333 -63.93 30.04 -16.77
N VAL A 334 -64.15 30.10 -18.08
CA VAL A 334 -63.73 29.05 -19.03
C VAL A 334 -62.21 28.98 -19.17
N GLY A 335 -61.49 30.12 -19.10
CA GLY A 335 -60.02 30.16 -19.12
C GLY A 335 -59.37 29.72 -17.81
N LEU A 336 -60.03 29.96 -16.66
CA LEU A 336 -59.54 29.56 -15.34
C LEU A 336 -59.54 28.04 -15.17
N VAL A 337 -60.53 27.34 -15.72
CA VAL A 337 -60.67 25.89 -15.63
C VAL A 337 -59.43 25.12 -16.14
N PRO A 338 -58.96 25.28 -17.39
CA PRO A 338 -57.77 24.60 -17.89
C PRO A 338 -56.48 25.05 -17.18
N ALA A 339 -56.41 26.29 -16.71
CA ALA A 339 -55.28 26.77 -15.91
C ALA A 339 -55.20 26.03 -14.56
N ILE A 340 -56.32 25.89 -13.85
CA ILE A 340 -56.40 25.11 -12.60
C ILE A 340 -56.07 23.64 -12.85
N PHE A 341 -56.61 23.04 -13.93
CA PHE A 341 -56.29 21.67 -14.31
C PHE A 341 -54.80 21.46 -14.61
N ALA A 342 -54.15 22.42 -15.28
CA ALA A 342 -52.71 22.37 -15.54
C ALA A 342 -51.88 22.54 -14.26
N SER A 343 -52.30 23.43 -13.35
CA SER A 343 -51.63 23.65 -12.05
C SER A 343 -51.77 22.47 -11.10
N LEU A 344 -52.87 21.72 -11.14
CA LEU A 344 -53.06 20.50 -10.34
C LEU A 344 -52.01 19.42 -10.65
N GLY A 345 -51.40 19.43 -11.84
CA GLY A 345 -50.31 18.52 -12.21
C GLY A 345 -49.04 18.69 -11.36
N MET A 346 -48.84 19.85 -10.73
CA MET A 346 -47.69 20.08 -9.84
C MET A 346 -47.76 19.26 -8.54
N TYR A 347 -48.95 18.84 -8.11
CA TYR A 347 -49.10 18.05 -6.88
C TYR A 347 -48.49 16.65 -6.98
N SER A 348 -48.30 16.14 -8.21
CA SER A 348 -47.68 14.85 -8.50
C SER A 348 -46.21 14.98 -8.93
N LEU A 349 -45.61 16.17 -8.84
CA LEU A 349 -44.23 16.37 -9.21
C LEU A 349 -43.30 15.69 -8.19
N LYS A 350 -42.76 14.52 -8.56
CA LYS A 350 -41.73 13.84 -7.78
C LYS A 350 -40.38 14.04 -8.48
N LEU A 351 -39.50 14.80 -7.86
CA LEU A 351 -38.11 14.94 -8.31
C LEU A 351 -37.34 13.72 -7.80
N THR A 352 -36.84 12.90 -8.73
CA THR A 352 -35.98 11.75 -8.40
C THR A 352 -34.52 12.16 -8.57
N THR A 353 -33.71 11.93 -7.53
CA THR A 353 -32.29 12.32 -7.48
C THR A 353 -31.43 11.17 -6.95
N ASP A 354 -31.47 9.96 -7.52
CA ASP A 354 -30.50 8.93 -7.10
C ASP A 354 -30.07 7.92 -8.18
N PRO A 355 -28.76 7.53 -8.21
CA PRO A 355 -28.21 6.47 -9.05
C PRO A 355 -28.21 5.10 -8.32
N ASP A 356 -29.25 4.28 -8.56
CA ASP A 356 -29.57 3.07 -7.76
C ASP A 356 -28.67 1.83 -7.94
N PHE A 357 -27.85 1.72 -9.00
CA PHE A 357 -27.18 0.43 -9.29
C PHE A 357 -26.01 0.11 -8.35
N PHE A 358 -25.25 1.13 -7.92
CA PHE A 358 -24.02 0.93 -7.13
C PHE A 358 -24.33 0.60 -5.66
N ASN A 359 -25.28 1.32 -5.06
CA ASN A 359 -25.64 1.20 -3.64
C ASN A 359 -26.33 -0.13 -3.28
N LYS A 360 -26.78 -0.90 -4.29
CA LYS A 360 -27.48 -2.19 -4.08
C LYS A 360 -26.53 -3.36 -3.83
N TYR A 361 -25.31 -3.30 -4.38
CA TYR A 361 -24.34 -4.40 -4.29
C TYR A 361 -23.10 -4.04 -3.48
N LEU A 362 -22.82 -2.75 -3.32
CA LEU A 362 -21.73 -2.23 -2.52
C LEU A 362 -22.35 -1.33 -1.45
N THR A 363 -21.87 -1.42 -0.22
CA THR A 363 -22.18 -0.43 0.81
C THR A 363 -21.89 0.97 0.25
N PRO A 364 -22.73 1.97 0.56
CA PRO A 364 -22.52 3.32 0.05
C PRO A 364 -21.11 3.79 0.43
N PHE A 365 -20.47 4.53 -0.48
CA PHE A 365 -19.16 5.11 -0.20
C PHE A 365 -19.21 5.98 1.06
N TYR A 366 -18.13 5.96 1.83
CA TYR A 366 -17.97 6.77 3.04
C TYR A 366 -18.17 8.26 2.75
N ARG A 367 -18.66 8.97 3.77
CA ARG A 367 -18.74 10.44 3.77
C ARG A 367 -17.35 10.97 4.11
N THR A 368 -16.88 11.95 3.35
CA THR A 368 -15.50 12.44 3.45
C THR A 368 -15.48 13.88 3.92
N GLU A 369 -14.80 14.13 5.05
CA GLU A 369 -14.53 15.47 5.56
C GLU A 369 -13.04 15.72 5.44
N GLN A 370 -12.69 16.76 4.68
CA GLN A 370 -11.29 17.07 4.41
C GLN A 370 -11.03 18.52 4.76
N PHE A 371 -9.85 18.78 5.32
CA PHE A 371 -9.35 20.12 5.45
C PHE A 371 -7.86 20.18 5.18
N MET A 372 -7.45 21.28 4.58
CA MET A 372 -6.09 21.54 4.14
C MET A 372 -5.56 22.75 4.87
N ILE A 373 -4.33 22.64 5.36
CA ILE A 373 -3.62 23.71 6.07
C ILE A 373 -2.44 24.13 5.21
N VAL A 374 -2.39 25.42 4.87
CA VAL A 374 -1.30 25.99 4.07
C VAL A 374 -0.75 27.22 4.81
N PRO A 375 0.55 27.31 5.11
CA PRO A 375 1.16 28.50 5.70
C PRO A 375 1.11 29.70 4.74
N ARG A 376 0.87 30.91 5.25
CA ARG A 376 0.78 32.14 4.43
C ARG A 376 2.14 32.70 4.03
N GLU A 377 3.11 32.61 4.95
CA GLU A 377 4.49 32.97 4.72
C GLU A 377 5.35 31.76 5.07
N GLN A 378 6.19 31.32 4.13
CA GLN A 378 7.19 30.28 4.37
C GLN A 378 8.57 30.87 4.14
N SER A 379 9.39 30.87 5.19
CA SER A 379 10.82 30.64 4.98
C SER A 379 11.07 29.15 5.13
N MET A 380 11.98 28.60 4.33
CA MET A 380 12.59 27.33 4.71
C MET A 380 13.42 27.58 5.97
N TYR A 381 13.08 26.90 7.06
CA TYR A 381 13.80 26.96 8.33
C TYR A 381 14.38 25.59 8.64
N GLU A 382 15.55 25.53 9.28
CA GLU A 382 16.25 24.27 9.55
C GLU A 382 15.63 23.44 10.69
N ARG A 383 14.88 24.04 11.63
CA ARG A 383 14.20 23.36 12.76
C ARG A 383 13.33 24.36 13.54
N GLU A 384 12.04 24.10 13.71
CA GLU A 384 11.17 24.86 14.62
C GLU A 384 10.56 23.92 15.68
N ASP A 385 10.08 24.48 16.78
CA ASP A 385 9.45 23.76 17.88
C ASP A 385 8.06 23.21 17.45
N PRO A 386 7.78 21.90 17.62
CA PRO A 386 6.52 21.27 17.20
C PRO A 386 5.27 21.90 17.85
N ASN A 387 5.44 22.61 18.97
CA ASN A 387 4.33 23.20 19.74
C ASN A 387 3.51 24.26 18.99
N ASN A 388 4.07 24.93 17.97
CA ASN A 388 3.33 25.94 17.19
C ASN A 388 2.31 25.32 16.20
N PHE A 389 2.40 24.02 15.91
CA PHE A 389 1.63 23.37 14.84
C PHE A 389 0.42 22.54 15.34
N LEU A 390 0.19 22.48 16.66
CA LEU A 390 -0.67 21.45 17.30
C LEU A 390 -2.15 21.80 17.50
N ARG A 391 -2.66 22.93 16.98
CA ARG A 391 -4.11 23.22 17.06
C ARG A 391 -4.99 22.37 16.15
N THR A 392 -4.39 21.55 15.28
CA THR A 392 -5.10 20.64 14.38
C THR A 392 -5.71 19.44 15.11
N ILE A 393 -5.14 19.05 16.25
CA ILE A 393 -5.60 17.91 17.06
C ILE A 393 -6.97 18.20 17.71
N ASP A 394 -7.31 19.47 17.93
CA ASP A 394 -8.57 19.87 18.56
C ASP A 394 -9.81 19.43 17.75
N VAL A 395 -9.69 19.31 16.42
CA VAL A 395 -10.78 18.84 15.54
C VAL A 395 -11.20 17.41 15.88
N LEU A 396 -10.24 16.54 16.24
CA LEU A 396 -10.49 15.15 16.58
C LEU A 396 -11.22 14.99 17.92
N SER A 397 -11.23 16.04 18.76
CA SER A 397 -11.90 16.07 20.06
C SER A 397 -13.33 16.63 20.03
N LEU A 398 -13.85 16.97 18.84
CA LEU A 398 -15.18 17.55 18.69
C LEU A 398 -16.30 16.56 19.09
N THR A 399 -17.09 16.96 20.09
CA THR A 399 -18.32 16.28 20.53
C THR A 399 -19.53 17.17 20.26
N THR A 400 -20.60 16.64 19.66
CA THR A 400 -21.87 17.36 19.43
C THR A 400 -23.02 16.68 20.16
N SER A 401 -24.16 17.34 20.33
CA SER A 401 -25.40 16.71 20.81
C SER A 401 -26.37 16.58 19.65
N SER A 402 -26.93 15.39 19.43
CA SER A 402 -27.99 15.12 18.44
C SER A 402 -29.31 14.79 19.14
N ASP A 403 -30.41 15.31 18.60
CA ASP A 403 -31.78 15.17 19.13
C ASP A 403 -32.25 13.71 19.22
N ALA A 404 -31.66 12.79 18.45
CA ALA A 404 -32.07 11.39 18.39
C ALA A 404 -31.43 10.50 19.48
N THR A 405 -30.20 10.79 19.97
CA THR A 405 -29.47 9.85 20.87
C THR A 405 -28.46 10.45 21.88
N GLY A 406 -28.41 11.77 22.08
CA GLY A 406 -27.51 12.39 23.07
C GLY A 406 -26.20 12.90 22.46
N ASN A 407 -25.11 12.91 23.24
CA ASN A 407 -23.81 13.39 22.76
C ASN A 407 -23.21 12.40 21.74
N VAL A 408 -23.02 12.86 20.51
CA VAL A 408 -22.36 12.17 19.39
C VAL A 408 -20.92 12.68 19.25
N SER A 409 -19.97 11.77 19.33
CA SER A 409 -18.55 12.03 19.06
C SER A 409 -18.14 11.49 17.70
N LEU A 410 -16.97 11.92 17.19
CA LEU A 410 -16.41 11.35 15.96
C LEU A 410 -16.23 9.83 16.06
N ASN A 411 -15.84 9.31 17.23
CA ASN A 411 -15.65 7.88 17.48
C ASN A 411 -16.93 7.05 17.31
N ASP A 412 -18.12 7.66 17.38
CA ASP A 412 -19.39 6.94 17.25
C ASP A 412 -19.82 6.74 15.79
N ILE A 413 -19.32 7.59 14.88
CA ILE A 413 -19.77 7.67 13.47
C ILE A 413 -18.68 7.36 12.46
N CYS A 414 -17.40 7.48 12.84
CA CYS A 414 -16.28 7.30 11.94
C CYS A 414 -16.14 5.86 11.43
N PHE A 415 -15.50 5.72 10.27
CA PHE A 415 -15.13 4.42 9.74
C PHE A 415 -13.99 3.79 10.56
N LYS A 416 -14.09 2.49 10.87
CA LYS A 416 -13.13 1.73 11.68
C LYS A 416 -12.78 0.41 10.98
N PRO A 417 -11.62 0.32 10.29
CA PRO A 417 -11.33 -0.83 9.42
C PRO A 417 -11.09 -2.13 10.17
N LEU A 418 -10.58 -2.06 11.41
CA LEU A 418 -10.15 -3.21 12.21
C LEU A 418 -11.07 -3.45 13.44
N HIS A 419 -12.27 -2.87 13.46
CA HIS A 419 -13.23 -3.13 14.54
C HIS A 419 -13.68 -4.61 14.50
N PRO A 420 -13.72 -5.35 15.63
CA PRO A 420 -13.61 -4.87 17.02
C PRO A 420 -12.21 -4.95 17.65
N GLU A 421 -11.19 -5.43 16.92
CA GLU A 421 -9.82 -5.56 17.45
C GLU A 421 -9.18 -4.19 17.73
N ASN A 422 -9.51 -3.20 16.89
CA ASN A 422 -9.11 -1.81 17.07
C ASN A 422 -10.30 -0.87 16.82
N ASN A 423 -10.57 0.01 17.79
CA ASN A 423 -11.72 0.91 17.80
C ASN A 423 -11.38 2.36 17.38
N ASN A 424 -10.16 2.61 16.92
CA ASN A 424 -9.72 3.92 16.45
C ASN A 424 -10.31 4.26 15.07
N CYS A 425 -10.62 5.54 14.86
CA CYS A 425 -11.14 6.05 13.60
C CYS A 425 -10.09 6.03 12.49
N PHE A 426 -10.52 5.77 11.26
CA PHE A 426 -9.70 5.96 10.08
C PHE A 426 -9.52 7.45 9.77
N VAL A 427 -8.46 8.03 10.30
CA VAL A 427 -8.06 9.42 10.09
C VAL A 427 -6.79 9.44 9.27
N LEU A 428 -6.78 10.14 8.14
CA LEU A 428 -5.59 10.32 7.32
C LEU A 428 -4.98 11.68 7.64
N SER A 429 -3.82 11.68 8.30
CA SER A 429 -3.09 12.88 8.67
C SER A 429 -1.62 12.57 8.89
N VAL A 430 -0.73 13.55 8.72
CA VAL A 430 0.69 13.44 9.08
C VAL A 430 0.90 13.09 10.57
N PHE A 431 -0.03 13.48 11.44
CA PHE A 431 0.04 13.20 12.88
C PHE A 431 -0.16 11.71 13.22
N ASN A 432 -0.69 10.91 12.28
CA ASN A 432 -0.83 9.47 12.48
C ASN A 432 0.51 8.74 12.47
N TYR A 433 1.58 9.31 11.89
CA TYR A 433 2.93 8.75 12.08
C TYR A 433 3.32 8.71 13.56
N PHE A 434 2.73 9.60 14.37
CA PHE A 434 2.89 9.67 15.82
C PHE A 434 1.67 9.10 16.58
N GLN A 435 0.82 8.32 15.91
CA GLN A 435 -0.39 7.70 16.46
C GLN A 435 -1.34 8.73 17.12
N ASN A 436 -1.38 9.96 16.56
CA ASN A 436 -2.16 11.08 17.10
C ASN A 436 -1.83 11.41 18.58
N ASN A 437 -0.61 11.09 19.02
CA ASN A 437 -0.17 11.30 20.40
C ASN A 437 0.91 12.39 20.48
N ILE A 438 0.61 13.46 21.23
CA ILE A 438 1.52 14.59 21.45
C ILE A 438 2.79 14.13 22.18
N SER A 439 2.69 13.13 23.07
CA SER A 439 3.86 12.58 23.75
C SER A 439 4.85 11.96 22.76
N ASN A 440 4.36 11.24 21.75
CA ASN A 440 5.21 10.63 20.71
C ASN A 440 5.87 11.69 19.83
N LEU A 441 5.17 12.79 19.55
CA LEU A 441 5.72 13.91 18.79
C LEU A 441 6.86 14.63 19.54
N ASN A 442 6.77 14.72 20.87
CA ASN A 442 7.76 15.38 21.70
C ASN A 442 8.90 14.45 22.15
N LEU A 443 8.99 13.22 21.62
CA LEU A 443 10.09 12.31 21.91
C LEU A 443 11.38 12.79 21.25
N VAL A 444 12.46 12.73 22.02
CA VAL A 444 13.83 12.99 21.56
C VAL A 444 14.70 11.83 22.02
N GLU A 445 15.44 11.22 21.10
CA GLU A 445 16.37 10.14 21.39
C GLU A 445 17.81 10.61 21.12
N ASP A 446 18.55 10.81 22.20
CA ASP A 446 19.94 11.21 22.14
C ASP A 446 20.84 9.98 22.07
N SER A 447 21.50 9.79 20.92
CA SER A 447 22.64 8.90 20.81
C SER A 447 23.93 9.68 21.07
N SER A 448 25.02 8.99 21.43
CA SER A 448 26.31 9.61 21.76
C SER A 448 26.91 10.51 20.65
N PHE A 449 26.39 10.46 19.43
CA PHE A 449 26.87 11.22 18.26
C PHE A 449 25.77 11.97 17.48
N SER A 450 24.48 11.70 17.72
CA SER A 450 23.36 12.38 17.04
C SER A 450 22.08 12.39 17.89
N THR A 451 21.38 13.52 17.88
CA THR A 451 20.06 13.71 18.50
C THR A 451 18.98 13.47 17.45
N HIS A 452 18.10 12.48 17.68
CA HIS A 452 16.95 12.19 16.82
C HIS A 452 15.69 12.81 17.41
N ASP A 453 14.87 13.42 16.56
CA ASP A 453 13.62 14.09 16.94
C ASP A 453 12.47 13.72 15.98
N TYR A 454 11.37 14.44 16.09
CA TYR A 454 10.18 14.24 15.26
C TYR A 454 10.45 14.40 13.75
N LEU A 455 11.42 15.21 13.33
CA LEU A 455 11.74 15.39 11.91
C LEU A 455 12.42 14.15 11.34
N ASP A 456 13.33 13.54 12.10
CA ASP A 456 13.95 12.27 11.72
C ASP A 456 12.88 11.18 11.54
N HIS A 457 11.94 11.08 12.50
CA HIS A 457 10.86 10.09 12.41
C HIS A 457 9.90 10.38 11.26
N LEU A 458 9.56 11.65 11.03
CA LEU A 458 8.74 12.05 9.89
C LEU A 458 9.41 11.68 8.57
N MET A 459 10.71 11.92 8.42
CA MET A 459 11.47 11.54 7.22
C MET A 459 11.56 10.03 7.03
N ASP A 460 11.74 9.26 8.11
CA ASP A 460 11.72 7.80 8.06
C ASP A 460 10.35 7.28 7.57
N CYS A 461 9.25 7.86 8.08
CA CYS A 461 7.89 7.44 7.71
C CYS A 461 7.43 7.92 6.34
N THR A 462 7.81 9.12 5.92
CA THR A 462 7.50 9.60 4.57
C THR A 462 8.31 8.86 3.52
N SER A 463 9.53 8.43 3.85
CA SER A 463 10.33 7.57 2.98
C SER A 463 9.78 6.14 2.93
N ASN A 464 9.33 5.60 4.07
CA ASN A 464 8.77 4.26 4.15
C ASN A 464 7.68 4.14 5.24
N PRO A 465 6.39 4.23 4.87
CA PRO A 465 5.28 4.23 5.84
C PRO A 465 5.03 2.86 6.48
N TYR A 466 5.70 1.81 6.00
CA TYR A 466 5.62 0.45 6.55
C TYR A 466 6.66 0.17 7.64
N THR A 467 7.49 1.15 8.00
CA THR A 467 8.55 0.99 8.99
C THR A 467 7.97 0.68 10.37
N MET A 468 8.34 -0.46 10.96
CA MET A 468 7.88 -0.90 12.28
C MET A 468 8.72 -0.37 13.43
N SER A 469 9.93 0.13 13.16
CA SER A 469 10.80 0.77 14.14
C SER A 469 11.69 1.81 13.45
N SER A 470 11.41 3.08 13.69
CA SER A 470 12.23 4.21 13.26
C SER A 470 13.43 4.41 14.18
N LYS A 471 14.25 5.45 13.91
CA LYS A 471 15.34 5.86 14.81
C LYS A 471 14.86 6.29 16.21
N LEU A 472 13.60 6.72 16.34
CA LEU A 472 12.94 7.03 17.62
C LEU A 472 12.25 5.80 18.26
N LYS A 473 12.48 4.60 17.73
CA LYS A 473 11.82 3.34 18.17
C LYS A 473 10.28 3.41 18.10
N LEU A 474 9.75 4.20 17.18
CA LEU A 474 8.33 4.31 16.88
C LEU A 474 8.00 3.63 15.54
N HIS A 475 6.80 3.08 15.41
CA HIS A 475 6.28 2.58 14.14
C HIS A 475 5.59 3.68 13.34
N CYS A 476 5.59 3.56 12.02
CA CYS A 476 4.97 4.55 11.11
C CYS A 476 3.49 4.26 10.81
N LEU A 477 2.93 3.16 11.33
CA LEU A 477 1.51 2.86 11.18
C LEU A 477 0.66 3.84 11.99
N GLY A 478 -0.49 4.22 11.42
CA GLY A 478 -1.50 5.00 12.13
C GLY A 478 -2.08 4.24 13.32
N ASP A 479 -2.73 4.97 14.22
CA ASP A 479 -3.39 4.38 15.41
C ASP A 479 -4.48 3.36 15.06
N PHE A 480 -5.08 3.48 13.87
CA PHE A 480 -6.04 2.55 13.28
C PHE A 480 -5.39 1.29 12.67
N GLY A 481 -4.07 1.17 12.72
CA GLY A 481 -3.33 -0.06 12.38
C GLY A 481 -2.95 -0.23 10.91
N ALA A 482 -3.01 0.83 10.09
CA ALA A 482 -2.59 0.78 8.69
C ALA A 482 -1.62 1.91 8.33
N PRO A 483 -0.83 1.74 7.25
CA PRO A 483 0.14 2.74 6.81
C PRO A 483 -0.58 3.98 6.25
N VAL A 484 -0.06 5.15 6.59
CA VAL A 484 -0.53 6.42 6.01
C VAL A 484 0.40 6.79 4.88
N GLN A 485 -0.15 6.94 3.68
CA GLN A 485 0.67 7.28 2.53
C GLN A 485 1.03 8.78 2.53
N PRO A 486 2.28 9.16 2.21
CA PRO A 486 2.67 10.57 2.27
C PRO A 486 1.91 11.43 1.24
N TYR A 487 1.66 10.90 0.05
CA TYR A 487 1.01 11.60 -1.06
C TYR A 487 -0.49 11.89 -0.83
N ILE A 488 -1.12 11.32 0.20
CA ILE A 488 -2.51 11.62 0.58
C ILE A 488 -2.63 12.60 1.76
N VAL A 489 -1.54 12.82 2.51
CA VAL A 489 -1.52 13.73 3.69
C VAL A 489 -0.64 14.96 3.50
N LEU A 490 0.23 14.97 2.48
CA LEU A 490 1.07 16.09 2.09
C LEU A 490 0.68 16.58 0.70
N GLY A 491 0.67 17.90 0.52
CA GLY A 491 0.36 18.56 -0.74
C GLY A 491 1.51 19.44 -1.23
N ASP A 492 1.57 19.62 -2.55
CA ASP A 492 2.51 20.53 -3.24
C ASP A 492 3.98 20.26 -2.89
N PHE A 493 4.47 19.08 -3.26
CA PHE A 493 5.84 18.62 -3.07
C PHE A 493 6.49 18.26 -4.43
N ASP A 494 7.82 18.13 -4.47
CA ASP A 494 8.54 17.79 -5.70
C ASP A 494 8.28 16.32 -6.12
N LEU A 495 7.25 16.16 -6.95
CA LEU A 495 6.82 14.88 -7.53
C LEU A 495 7.91 14.18 -8.35
N LYS A 496 8.88 14.90 -8.93
CA LYS A 496 9.89 14.28 -9.80
C LYS A 496 10.90 13.46 -9.01
N ASN A 497 11.21 13.91 -7.80
CA ASN A 497 12.19 13.28 -6.92
C ASN A 497 11.54 12.68 -5.66
N MET A 498 10.18 12.66 -5.60
CA MET A 498 9.39 12.22 -4.44
C MET A 498 9.87 12.80 -3.10
N LYS A 499 10.22 14.08 -3.10
CA LYS A 499 10.74 14.79 -1.92
C LYS A 499 9.62 15.36 -1.07
N TYR A 500 9.15 14.57 -0.13
CA TYR A 500 8.06 14.95 0.77
C TYR A 500 8.43 16.07 1.75
N GLU A 501 9.72 16.30 1.99
CA GLU A 501 10.22 17.41 2.80
C GLU A 501 9.92 18.78 2.20
N SER A 502 9.65 18.86 0.89
CA SER A 502 9.34 20.11 0.20
C SER A 502 7.84 20.41 0.14
N ALA A 503 7.01 19.72 0.92
CA ALA A 503 5.56 19.90 0.90
C ALA A 503 5.13 21.27 1.44
N HIS A 504 4.23 21.94 0.72
CA HIS A 504 3.71 23.26 1.11
C HIS A 504 2.33 23.19 1.79
N GLY A 505 1.66 22.04 1.79
CA GLY A 505 0.36 21.89 2.41
C GLY A 505 0.22 20.59 3.19
N LEU A 506 -0.56 20.62 4.25
CA LEU A 506 -1.08 19.42 4.89
C LEU A 506 -2.49 19.14 4.44
N VAL A 507 -2.82 17.88 4.25
CA VAL A 507 -4.17 17.38 3.98
C VAL A 507 -4.58 16.46 5.11
N ILE A 508 -5.68 16.78 5.78
CA ILE A 508 -6.29 15.92 6.80
C ILE A 508 -7.63 15.46 6.27
N THR A 509 -7.86 14.14 6.27
CA THR A 509 -9.10 13.52 5.80
C THR A 509 -9.68 12.64 6.89
N LEU A 510 -10.96 12.83 7.18
CA LEU A 510 -11.78 12.03 8.08
C LEU A 510 -12.78 11.24 7.23
N LEU A 511 -12.97 9.97 7.55
CA LEU A 511 -13.98 9.13 6.92
C LEU A 511 -15.09 8.80 7.91
N ILE A 512 -16.32 9.13 7.54
CA ILE A 512 -17.54 8.83 8.30
C ILE A 512 -18.34 7.75 7.56
N ASN A 513 -18.94 6.84 8.32
CA ASN A 513 -19.79 5.81 7.73
C ASN A 513 -21.00 6.45 7.05
N ASN A 514 -21.29 5.98 5.83
CA ASN A 514 -22.46 6.39 5.09
C ASN A 514 -23.49 5.27 5.10
N TYR A 515 -24.76 5.64 5.06
CA TYR A 515 -25.88 4.71 5.05
C TYR A 515 -26.82 5.01 3.88
N VAL A 516 -27.49 3.98 3.36
CA VAL A 516 -28.46 4.14 2.27
C VAL A 516 -29.71 4.85 2.77
N GLU A 517 -30.16 4.50 3.97
CA GLU A 517 -31.31 5.12 4.61
C GLU A 517 -30.92 6.50 5.18
N PRO A 518 -31.58 7.59 4.76
CA PRO A 518 -31.24 8.93 5.23
C PRO A 518 -31.35 9.12 6.74
N GLU A 519 -32.24 8.36 7.40
CA GLU A 519 -32.45 8.41 8.85
C GLU A 519 -31.21 7.95 9.63
N GLU A 520 -30.45 6.97 9.13
CA GLU A 520 -29.23 6.48 9.79
C GLU A 520 -28.08 7.49 9.71
N ASN A 521 -28.12 8.40 8.72
CA ASN A 521 -27.13 9.47 8.55
C ASN A 521 -27.40 10.69 9.43
N GLU A 522 -28.49 10.75 10.22
CA GLU A 522 -28.85 11.93 11.01
C GLU A 522 -27.73 12.35 11.99
N LYS A 523 -27.08 11.38 12.63
CA LYS A 523 -25.95 11.62 13.55
C LYS A 523 -24.74 12.20 12.82
N ALA A 524 -24.41 11.67 11.65
CA ALA A 524 -23.32 12.15 10.80
C ALA A 524 -23.60 13.59 10.34
N LEU A 525 -24.80 13.86 9.86
CA LEU A 525 -25.22 15.19 9.44
C LEU A 525 -25.16 16.22 10.58
N ALA A 526 -25.59 15.85 11.79
CA ALA A 526 -25.51 16.72 12.97
C ALA A 526 -24.06 17.02 13.38
N TRP A 527 -23.16 16.03 13.27
CA TRP A 527 -21.73 16.21 13.53
C TRP A 527 -21.06 17.08 12.47
N GLU A 528 -21.36 16.85 11.18
CA GLU A 528 -20.85 17.63 10.06
C GLU A 528 -21.25 19.12 10.15
N ASP A 529 -22.49 19.43 10.57
CA ASP A 529 -22.92 20.82 10.77
C ASP A 529 -22.09 21.52 11.87
N LYS A 530 -21.81 20.83 12.98
CA LYS A 530 -20.94 21.35 14.03
C LYS A 530 -19.51 21.51 13.54
N TYR A 531 -19.00 20.55 12.77
CA TYR A 531 -17.67 20.62 12.14
C TYR A 531 -17.55 21.86 11.24
N ILE A 532 -18.51 22.11 10.35
CA ILE A 532 -18.51 23.31 9.48
C ILE A 532 -18.50 24.59 10.31
N LYS A 533 -19.34 24.68 11.35
CA LYS A 533 -19.40 25.85 12.24
C LYS A 533 -18.09 26.07 12.98
N PHE A 534 -17.46 24.99 13.46
CA PHE A 534 -16.14 25.04 14.09
C PHE A 534 -15.08 25.54 13.09
N MET A 535 -15.00 24.94 11.91
CA MET A 535 -13.99 25.29 10.91
C MET A 535 -14.13 26.73 10.40
N ARG A 536 -15.35 27.26 10.29
CA ARG A 536 -15.60 28.69 9.98
C ARG A 536 -15.13 29.62 11.09
N ALA A 537 -15.14 29.17 12.35
CA ALA A 537 -14.70 29.96 13.51
C ALA A 537 -13.18 29.92 13.71
N VAL A 538 -12.48 28.90 13.20
CA VAL A 538 -11.02 28.81 13.28
C VAL A 538 -10.39 29.84 12.35
N HIS A 539 -9.79 30.87 12.94
CA HIS A 539 -8.98 31.85 12.23
C HIS A 539 -7.57 31.88 12.82
N ASN A 540 -6.54 31.78 11.97
CA ASN A 540 -5.14 31.93 12.37
C ASN A 540 -4.43 32.90 11.42
N PRO A 541 -3.61 33.85 11.92
CA PRO A 541 -2.83 34.75 11.09
C PRO A 541 -1.72 34.05 10.28
N ASN A 542 -1.19 32.92 10.75
CA ASN A 542 0.02 32.28 10.20
C ASN A 542 -0.29 31.30 9.06
N TYR A 543 -1.49 30.71 9.04
CA TYR A 543 -1.89 29.72 8.04
C TYR A 543 -3.32 29.95 7.54
N THR A 544 -3.59 29.56 6.30
CA THR A 544 -4.92 29.45 5.70
C THR A 544 -5.43 28.02 5.85
N ILE A 545 -6.72 27.91 6.16
CA ILE A 545 -7.42 26.63 6.19
C ILE A 545 -8.51 26.65 5.13
N SER A 546 -8.53 25.61 4.30
CA SER A 546 -9.63 25.29 3.38
C SER A 546 -10.25 23.98 3.86
N PHE A 547 -11.57 23.86 3.85
CA PHE A 547 -12.24 22.65 4.33
C PHE A 547 -13.46 22.31 3.48
N MET A 548 -13.85 21.04 3.49
CA MET A 548 -15.10 20.52 2.96
C MET A 548 -15.70 19.48 3.89
N ALA A 549 -17.02 19.35 3.82
CA ALA A 549 -17.77 18.25 4.39
C ALA A 549 -18.73 17.72 3.32
N GLU A 550 -19.10 16.44 3.39
CA GLU A 550 -19.97 15.83 2.40
C GLU A 550 -21.28 16.62 2.19
N ARG A 551 -21.90 17.10 3.28
CA ARG A 551 -23.11 17.93 3.19
C ARG A 551 -22.90 19.36 2.68
N SER A 552 -21.68 19.91 2.71
CA SER A 552 -21.47 21.35 2.47
C SER A 552 -21.86 21.79 1.06
N LEU A 553 -21.71 20.92 0.07
CA LEU A 553 -22.16 21.18 -1.31
C LEU A 553 -23.68 21.37 -1.40
N GLN A 554 -24.44 20.49 -0.75
CA GLN A 554 -25.90 20.54 -0.78
C GLN A 554 -26.43 21.77 -0.04
N ASP A 555 -25.82 22.11 1.11
CA ASP A 555 -26.23 23.26 1.91
C ASP A 555 -25.95 24.59 1.17
N GLU A 556 -24.77 24.75 0.56
CA GLU A 556 -24.43 25.95 -0.22
C GLU A 556 -25.32 26.13 -1.47
N ILE A 557 -25.74 25.03 -2.12
CA ILE A 557 -26.69 25.10 -3.25
C ILE A 557 -28.06 25.55 -2.76
N LYS A 558 -28.56 24.98 -1.66
CA LYS A 558 -29.85 25.37 -1.07
C LYS A 558 -29.86 26.84 -0.66
N ASP A 559 -28.80 27.31 -0.03
CA ASP A 559 -28.66 28.71 0.39
C ASP A 559 -28.69 29.66 -0.81
N LYS A 560 -28.01 29.32 -1.91
CA LYS A 560 -28.03 30.13 -3.14
C LYS A 560 -29.41 30.16 -3.81
N VAL A 561 -30.11 29.03 -3.84
CA VAL A 561 -31.47 28.95 -4.40
C VAL A 561 -32.45 29.78 -3.56
N LEU A 562 -32.32 29.72 -2.23
CA LEU A 562 -33.14 30.52 -1.31
C LEU A 562 -32.82 32.02 -1.37
N GLN A 563 -31.60 32.42 -1.75
CA GLN A 563 -31.23 33.83 -1.94
C GLN A 563 -31.65 34.39 -3.31
N THR A 564 -31.92 33.53 -4.31
CA THR A 564 -32.38 33.96 -5.64
C THR A 564 -33.90 34.04 -5.78
N HIS A 565 -34.63 33.50 -4.81
CA HIS A 565 -36.09 33.63 -4.65
C HIS A 565 -36.44 34.63 -3.56
#